data_AF-A0A848Y6X6-F1
#
_entry.id   AF-A0A848Y6X6-F1
#
_cell.length_a   1.000
_cell.length_b   1.000
_cell.length_c   1.000
_cell.angle_alpha   90.00
_cell.angle_beta   90.00
_cell.angle_gamma   90.00
#
_symmetry.space_group_name_H-M   'P 1'
#
loop_
_entity.id
_entity.type
_entity.pdbx_description
1 polymer ?
#
loop_
_entity_poly.entity_id
_entity_poly.type
_entity_poly.pdbx_seq_one_letter_code
_entity_poly.pdbx_strand_id
1 'polypeptide(L)' 'FAIIMGAFTVFWFGNQQLGIVIGAAMVVNLLVAAMAGILIPLALDQLDIDPAVASSVFVTTVTDVVGFFAFLGLAAVWLF' A
#
# COMPACT_ATOMS: atom_id res chain seq x y z
N PHE A 1 7.15 9.21 3.83
CA PHE A 1 6.09 8.51 4.59
C PHE A 1 6.56 7.14 5.10
N ALA A 2 7.10 6.26 4.25
CA ALA A 2 7.62 4.95 4.69
C ALA A 2 8.63 5.01 5.86
N ILE A 3 9.63 5.90 5.79
CA ILE A 3 10.61 6.11 6.89
C ILE A 3 9.91 6.56 8.18
N ILE A 4 8.93 7.44 8.07
CA ILE A 4 8.19 7.98 9.22
C ILE A 4 7.41 6.85 9.90
N MET A 5 6.66 6.06 9.11
CA MET A 5 5.89 4.95 9.64
C MET A 5 6.78 3.86 10.23
N GLY A 6 7.87 3.49 9.55
CA GLY A 6 8.83 2.52 10.08
C GLY A 6 9.46 2.98 11.39
N ALA A 7 9.92 4.23 11.48
CA ALA A 7 10.49 4.79 12.70
C ALA A 7 9.46 4.86 13.84
N PHE A 8 8.21 5.25 13.52
CA PHE A 8 7.11 5.25 14.49
C PHE A 8 6.83 3.85 15.01
N THR A 9 6.81 2.84 14.14
CA THR A 9 6.64 1.43 14.52
C THR A 9 7.77 0.96 15.44
N VAL A 10 9.04 1.30 15.17
CA VAL A 10 10.15 0.96 16.07
C VAL A 10 9.95 1.62 17.43
N PHE A 11 9.60 2.90 17.46
CA PHE A 11 9.38 3.64 18.70
C PHE A 11 8.23 3.07 19.53
N TRP A 12 7.12 2.69 18.89
CA TRP A 12 5.92 2.23 19.57
C TRP A 12 6.03 0.78 20.07
N PHE A 13 6.60 -0.11 19.26
CA PHE A 13 6.66 -1.54 19.57
C PHE A 13 8.00 -1.99 20.15
N GLY A 14 9.01 -1.12 20.16
CA GLY A 14 10.37 -1.47 20.59
C GLY A 14 11.03 -2.55 19.72
N ASN A 15 10.45 -2.90 18.57
CA ASN A 15 10.91 -3.97 17.70
C ASN A 15 11.41 -3.40 16.37
N GLN A 16 12.73 -3.47 16.19
CA GLN A 16 13.40 -2.94 15.00
C GLN A 16 13.03 -3.74 13.73
N GLN A 17 12.86 -5.06 13.83
CA GLN A 17 12.46 -5.90 12.68
C GLN A 17 11.05 -5.54 12.20
N LEU A 18 10.11 -5.33 13.13
CA LEU A 18 8.74 -4.91 12.80
C LEU A 18 8.74 -3.55 12.07
N GLY A 19 9.57 -2.60 12.50
CA GLY A 19 9.70 -1.30 11.83
C GLY A 19 10.27 -1.39 10.42
N ILE A 20 11.21 -2.30 10.17
CA ILE A 20 11.74 -2.57 8.82
C ILE A 20 10.63 -3.17 7.95
N VAL A 21 9.88 -4.15 8.46
CA VAL A 21 8.76 -4.78 7.73
C VAL A 21 7.68 -3.76 7.36
N ILE A 22 7.23 -2.95 8.32
CA ILE A 22 6.25 -1.88 8.07
C ILE A 22 6.81 -0.86 7.07
N GLY A 23 8.05 -0.41 7.26
CA GLY A 23 8.70 0.53 6.35
C GLY A 23 8.76 0.03 4.91
N ALA A 24 9.17 -1.23 4.71
CA ALA A 24 9.24 -1.87 3.41
C ALA A 24 7.83 -2.07 2.78
N ALA A 25 6.85 -2.54 3.56
CA ALA A 25 5.47 -2.67 3.12
C ALA A 25 4.89 -1.33 2.65
N MET A 26 5.23 -0.25 3.35
CA MET A 26 4.80 1.10 2.99
C MET A 26 5.43 1.61 1.69
N VAL A 27 6.67 1.22 1.37
CA VAL A 27 7.26 1.54 0.05
C VAL A 27 6.45 0.87 -1.06
N VAL A 28 6.15 -0.42 -0.91
CA VAL A 28 5.35 -1.19 -1.87
C VAL A 28 3.97 -0.56 -2.04
N ASN A 29 3.29 -0.25 -0.92
CA ASN A 29 1.95 0.33 -0.95
C ASN A 29 1.93 1.69 -1.68
N LEU A 30 2.93 2.54 -1.46
CA LEU A 30 3.00 3.86 -2.12
C LEU A 30 3.28 3.75 -3.62
N LEU A 31 4.10 2.79 -4.04
CA LEU A 31 4.34 2.52 -5.46
C LEU A 31 3.05 2.07 -6.13
N VAL A 32 2.33 1.12 -5.52
CA VAL A 32 1.05 0.65 -6.06
C VAL A 32 0.00 1.75 -6.03
N ALA A 33 -0.07 2.57 -4.98
CA ALA A 33 -0.99 3.70 -4.92
C ALA A 33 -0.75 4.69 -6.08
N ALA A 34 0.52 5.02 -6.37
CA ALA A 34 0.86 5.90 -7.48
C ALA A 34 0.48 5.29 -8.84
N MET A 35 0.73 3.99 -9.03
CA MET A 35 0.35 3.29 -10.26
C MET A 35 -1.17 3.18 -10.40
N ALA A 36 -1.87 2.77 -9.34
CA ALA A 36 -3.32 2.64 -9.29
C ALA A 36 -4.01 3.97 -9.58
N GLY A 37 -3.50 5.08 -9.04
CA GLY A 37 -4.03 6.42 -9.27
C GLY A 37 -4.00 6.87 -10.74
N ILE A 38 -3.22 6.23 -11.61
CA ILE A 38 -3.16 6.52 -13.05
C ILE A 38 -3.82 5.41 -13.85
N LEU A 39 -3.47 4.15 -13.57
CA LEU A 39 -3.91 2.99 -14.35
C LEU A 39 -5.40 2.70 -14.16
N ILE A 40 -5.95 2.88 -12.96
CA ILE A 40 -7.37 2.59 -12.71
C ILE A 40 -8.27 3.57 -13.46
N PRO A 41 -8.09 4.91 -13.38
CA PRO A 41 -8.87 5.83 -14.20
C PRO A 41 -8.77 5.55 -15.71
N LEU A 42 -7.56 5.27 -16.21
CA LEU A 42 -7.35 4.95 -17.64
C LEU A 42 -7.99 3.63 -18.07
N ALA A 43 -8.03 2.63 -17.18
CA ALA A 43 -8.69 1.36 -17.46
C ALA A 43 -10.21 1.50 -17.46
N LEU A 44 -10.76 2.31 -16.55
CA LEU A 44 -12.20 2.59 -16.49
C LEU A 44 -12.67 3.37 -17.72
N ASP A 45 -11.92 4.39 -18.14
CA ASP A 45 -12.20 5.17 -19.35
C ASP A 45 -12.21 4.30 -20.62
N GLN A 46 -11.28 3.35 -20.73
CA GLN A 46 -11.25 2.37 -21.83
C GLN A 46 -12.43 1.40 -21.84
N LEU A 47 -13.14 1.25 -20.73
CA LEU A 47 -14.32 0.40 -20.60
C LEU A 47 -15.63 1.19 -20.71
N ASP A 48 -15.58 2.46 -21.12
CA ASP A 48 -16.72 3.39 -21.15
C ASP A 48 -17.39 3.60 -19.78
N ILE A 49 -16.63 3.42 -18.68
CA ILE A 49 -17.10 3.66 -17.30
C ILE A 49 -16.56 5.01 -16.83
N ASP A 50 -17.45 5.88 -16.31
CA ASP A 50 -17.08 7.20 -15.79
C ASP A 50 -16.05 7.08 -14.63
N PRO A 51 -14.78 7.50 -14.85
CA PRO A 51 -13.74 7.41 -13.84
C PRO A 51 -14.02 8.30 -12.64
N ALA A 52 -14.75 9.41 -12.79
CA ALA A 52 -14.97 10.36 -11.71
C ALA A 52 -15.80 9.76 -10.57
N VAL A 53 -16.73 8.86 -10.90
CA VAL A 53 -17.61 8.22 -9.91
C VAL A 53 -16.96 6.99 -9.28
N ALA A 54 -16.21 6.21 -10.05
CA ALA A 54 -15.74 4.89 -9.62
C ALA A 54 -14.26 4.85 -9.19
N SER A 55 -13.40 5.72 -9.72
CA SER A 55 -11.94 5.61 -9.54
C SER A 55 -11.50 5.67 -8.08
N SER A 56 -12.11 6.52 -7.25
CA SER A 56 -11.70 6.68 -5.85
C SER A 56 -11.86 5.38 -5.06
N VAL A 57 -13.01 4.70 -5.20
CA VAL A 57 -13.30 3.43 -4.53
C VAL A 57 -12.38 2.32 -5.04
N PHE A 58 -12.14 2.24 -6.35
CA PHE A 58 -11.22 1.24 -6.90
C PHE A 58 -9.77 1.49 -6.47
N VAL A 59 -9.32 2.74 -6.45
CA VAL A 59 -7.97 3.08 -5.96
C VAL A 59 -7.82 2.70 -4.50
N THR A 60 -8.75 3.10 -3.62
CA THR A 60 -8.66 2.78 -2.19
C THR A 60 -8.69 1.29 -1.94
N THR A 61 -9.57 0.54 -2.62
CA THR A 61 -9.64 -0.92 -2.47
C THR A 61 -8.36 -1.62 -2.92
N VAL A 62 -7.78 -1.21 -4.04
CA VAL A 62 -6.49 -1.76 -4.51
C VAL A 62 -5.38 -1.44 -3.51
N THR A 63 -5.31 -0.21 -3.00
CA THR A 63 -4.30 0.15 -1.99
C THR A 63 -4.52 -0.55 -0.65
N ASP A 64 -5.77 -0.80 -0.24
CA ASP A 64 -6.08 -1.52 0.99
C ASP A 64 -5.64 -2.99 0.90
N VAL A 65 -6.02 -3.66 -0.19
CA VAL A 65 -5.64 -5.05 -0.46
C VAL A 65 -4.11 -5.16 -0.54
N VAL A 66 -3.48 -4.37 -1.41
CA VAL A 66 -2.03 -4.48 -1.61
C VAL A 66 -1.25 -4.06 -0.37
N GLY A 67 -1.66 -3.00 0.33
CA GLY A 67 -1.02 -2.58 1.57
C GLY A 67 -1.09 -3.67 2.65
N PHE A 68 -2.25 -4.31 2.81
CA PHE A 68 -2.44 -5.39 3.76
C PHE A 68 -1.62 -6.64 3.40
N PHE A 69 -1.67 -7.07 2.13
CA PHE A 69 -0.89 -8.22 1.65
C PHE A 69 0.61 -7.98 1.68
N ALA A 70 1.07 -6.77 1.34
CA ALA A 70 2.49 -6.41 1.43
C ALA A 70 2.97 -6.49 2.88
N PHE A 71 2.20 -5.94 3.83
CA PHE A 71 2.56 -6.02 5.25
C PHE A 71 2.57 -7.46 5.76
N LEU A 72 1.46 -8.19 5.61
CA LEU A 72 1.38 -9.57 6.13
C LEU A 72 2.34 -10.52 5.42
N GLY A 73 2.51 -10.39 4.11
CA GLY A 73 3.43 -11.21 3.33
C GLY A 73 4.89 -10.97 3.75
N LEU A 74 5.30 -9.71 3.91
CA LEU A 74 6.65 -9.39 4.38
C LEU A 74 6.85 -9.83 5.84
N ALA A 75 5.84 -9.65 6.70
CA ALA A 75 5.90 -10.13 8.08
C ALA A 75 6.04 -11.67 8.13
N ALA A 76 5.27 -12.40 7.32
CA ALA A 76 5.30 -13.85 7.25
C ALA A 76 6.65 -14.40 6.77
N VAL A 77 7.31 -13.72 5.84
CA VAL A 77 8.61 -14.16 5.29
C VAL A 77 9.80 -13.72 6.15
N TRP A 78 9.69 -12.59 6.86
CA TRP A 78 10.81 -11.99 7.59
C TRP A 78 10.84 -12.32 9.09
N LEU A 79 9.67 -12.43 9.72
CA LEU A 79 9.56 -12.61 11.18
C LEU A 79 9.35 -14.06 11.62
N PHE A 80 9.09 -14.97 10.67
CA PHE A 80 8.99 -16.42 10.89
C PHE A 80 10.16 -17.12 10.24
#